data_AF-A0A941EZ02-F1
#
_entry.id   AF-A0A941EZ02-F1
#
_cell.length_a   1.000
_cell.length_b   1.000
_cell.length_c   1.000
_cell.angle_alpha   90.00
_cell.angle_beta   90.00
_cell.angle_gamma   90.00
#
_symmetry.space_group_name_H-M   'P 1'
#
loop_
_entity.id
_entity.type
_entity.pdbx_description
1 polymer ?
#
loop_
_entity_poly.entity_id
_entity_poly.type
_entity_poly.pdbx_seq_one_letter_code
_entity_poly.pdbx_strand_id
1 'polypeptide(L)'
;MRPLRTLLRAVLPAACGLALVTSVAAPPAQAADLTATFTPGAAWTDTAGNPLQMHGLGIIQVGSTWYAYGEDKTGETSSDASFQDIPCYSSTNLKTWTLQGDALTLQSSGDLGPDRVVERPKVIYNSSTHEYVMWMHIDNSGYSAAEAGVAESSTPCGPYTYLGASQPLGFQSRDIGLFQDSNGTAYLLTEDRANGLRIDELASNYLSVVSAGSSNGGSVALLADYEAPAMVHVGSTYYLLASHLTGWSTNDNVYATASSPAGPWSAVKNFAPAGTDTYNTQTANIIPVTGSSGTTYIYAGDRWTTSNLGTSPLIWLPLDISGTTVDAGWQNSWTLDLSTGTWTGTSDPANATHYLTNANSGQVMDVSGSSTANGGKVIQWTGHSGTNQQWTLKEVAGNVYTLTNVNSGLCLDVPSASTTEGLQLDQWTCNGATNQEWALNAVGSYTSSSDASYELASLSTGQVADVSGSSTTAGAIVDQWPTNGGANQEWTLG
;
A
#
# COMPACT_ATOMS: atom_id res chain seq x y z
N MET A 1 -74.70 -56.10 41.52
CA MET A 1 -73.46 -56.10 40.73
C MET A 1 -73.82 -56.44 39.28
N ARG A 2 -73.93 -55.40 38.45
CA ARG A 2 -74.33 -55.48 37.04
C ARG A 2 -73.67 -54.31 36.26
N PRO A 3 -73.52 -54.43 34.93
CA PRO A 3 -72.33 -54.00 34.21
C PRO A 3 -72.50 -52.73 33.37
N LEU A 4 -71.34 -52.29 32.82
CA LEU A 4 -71.08 -51.56 31.57
C LEU A 4 -72.25 -50.83 30.87
N ARG A 5 -72.08 -49.52 30.66
CA ARG A 5 -72.62 -48.80 29.49
C ARG A 5 -71.58 -47.85 28.89
N THR A 6 -71.38 -48.08 27.61
CA THR A 6 -70.54 -47.44 26.60
C THR A 6 -70.93 -45.97 26.38
N LEU A 7 -69.94 -45.08 26.24
CA LEU A 7 -70.10 -43.71 25.74
C LEU A 7 -69.35 -43.58 24.41
N LEU A 8 -70.09 -43.39 23.31
CA LEU A 8 -69.59 -42.97 22.01
C LEU A 8 -68.99 -41.56 22.12
N ARG A 9 -67.78 -41.36 21.59
CA ARG A 9 -67.30 -40.04 21.16
C ARG A 9 -66.85 -40.12 19.70
N ALA A 10 -67.33 -39.14 18.94
CA ALA A 10 -67.19 -39.02 17.50
C ALA A 10 -65.74 -38.81 17.06
N VAL A 11 -65.39 -39.40 15.92
CA VAL A 11 -64.13 -39.21 15.19
C VAL A 11 -64.29 -37.99 14.28
N LEU A 12 -63.46 -36.95 14.47
CA LEU A 12 -63.21 -35.93 13.45
C LEU A 12 -61.99 -36.38 12.62
N PRO A 13 -62.02 -36.29 11.28
CA PRO A 13 -60.84 -36.55 10.46
C PRO A 13 -59.90 -35.34 10.52
N ALA A 14 -58.65 -35.55 10.96
CA ALA A 14 -57.58 -34.58 10.80
C ALA A 14 -57.16 -34.54 9.33
N ALA A 15 -57.40 -33.42 8.66
CA ALA A 15 -56.92 -33.16 7.31
C ALA A 15 -55.39 -33.03 7.33
N CYS A 16 -54.70 -34.00 6.73
CA CYS A 16 -53.26 -33.96 6.51
C CYS A 16 -53.00 -33.02 5.32
N GLY A 17 -52.65 -31.76 5.60
CA GLY A 17 -52.24 -30.79 4.58
C GLY A 17 -50.87 -31.16 4.04
N LEU A 18 -50.82 -31.69 2.81
CA LEU A 18 -49.59 -31.92 2.07
C LEU A 18 -49.04 -30.54 1.64
N ALA A 19 -48.10 -29.98 2.40
CA ALA A 19 -47.39 -28.77 2.01
C ALA A 19 -46.47 -29.11 0.83
N LEU A 20 -46.83 -28.60 -0.35
CA LEU A 20 -46.00 -28.68 -1.55
C LEU A 20 -44.77 -27.77 -1.32
N VAL A 21 -43.63 -28.36 -0.96
CA VAL A 21 -42.35 -27.63 -0.91
C VAL A 21 -41.92 -27.38 -2.34
N THR A 22 -42.27 -26.22 -2.89
CA THR A 22 -41.66 -25.74 -4.13
C THR A 22 -40.20 -25.43 -3.82
N SER A 23 -39.28 -26.29 -4.26
CA SER A 23 -37.85 -26.01 -4.25
C SER A 23 -37.58 -24.79 -5.12
N VAL A 24 -37.42 -23.62 -4.50
CA VAL A 24 -36.87 -22.46 -5.17
C VAL A 24 -35.41 -22.80 -5.43
N ALA A 25 -35.06 -23.08 -6.69
CA ALA A 25 -33.68 -23.25 -7.08
C ALA A 25 -32.94 -21.97 -6.71
N ALA A 26 -31.90 -22.08 -5.88
CA ALA A 26 -31.00 -20.96 -5.64
C ALA A 26 -30.47 -20.47 -6.99
N PRO A 27 -30.37 -19.15 -7.22
CA PRO A 27 -29.72 -18.64 -8.42
C PRO A 27 -28.32 -19.25 -8.51
N PRO A 28 -27.82 -19.58 -9.71
CA PRO A 28 -26.47 -20.09 -9.86
C PRO A 28 -25.50 -19.11 -9.20
N ALA A 29 -24.59 -19.63 -8.36
CA ALA A 29 -23.53 -18.82 -7.79
C ALA A 29 -22.83 -18.08 -8.94
N GLN A 30 -22.88 -16.76 -8.91
CA GLN A 30 -22.20 -15.95 -9.89
C GLN A 30 -20.71 -16.29 -9.81
N ALA A 31 -20.10 -16.70 -10.93
CA ALA A 31 -18.68 -17.01 -10.95
C ALA A 31 -17.92 -15.80 -10.40
N ALA A 32 -16.99 -16.05 -9.46
CA ALA A 32 -16.17 -14.98 -8.91
C ALA A 32 -15.46 -14.29 -10.09
N ASP A 33 -15.55 -12.96 -10.14
CA ASP A 33 -14.75 -12.19 -11.07
C ASP A 33 -13.30 -12.28 -10.61
N LEU A 34 -12.51 -13.11 -11.28
CA LEU A 34 -11.09 -13.34 -10.99
C LEU A 34 -10.19 -12.29 -11.66
N THR A 35 -10.78 -11.19 -12.14
CA THR A 35 -10.06 -10.04 -12.63
C THR A 35 -10.12 -8.92 -11.59
N ALA A 36 -8.98 -8.29 -11.32
CA ALA A 36 -8.88 -7.23 -10.33
C ALA A 36 -8.12 -6.04 -10.89
N THR A 37 -8.83 -4.94 -11.11
CA THR A 37 -8.21 -3.68 -11.54
C THR A 37 -7.89 -2.82 -10.32
N PHE A 38 -6.60 -2.53 -10.17
CA PHE A 38 -6.05 -1.66 -9.15
C PHE A 38 -5.74 -0.29 -9.73
N THR A 39 -5.90 0.69 -8.85
CA THR A 39 -5.64 2.09 -9.10
C THR A 39 -4.92 2.58 -7.86
N PRO A 40 -3.58 2.57 -7.87
CA PRO A 40 -2.82 2.87 -6.66
C PRO A 40 -3.15 4.28 -6.17
N GLY A 41 -3.50 4.41 -4.89
CA GLY A 41 -3.78 5.71 -4.28
C GLY A 41 -5.24 6.17 -4.37
N ALA A 42 -6.09 5.49 -5.14
CA ALA A 42 -7.51 5.79 -5.16
C ALA A 42 -8.18 5.39 -3.85
N ALA A 43 -9.22 6.14 -3.46
CA ALA A 43 -10.09 5.76 -2.35
C ALA A 43 -10.62 4.35 -2.57
N TRP A 44 -10.46 3.50 -1.55
CA TRP A 44 -10.82 2.09 -1.64
C TRP A 44 -11.70 1.72 -0.46
N THR A 45 -12.92 1.29 -0.76
CA THR A 45 -13.93 0.98 0.24
C THR A 45 -14.26 -0.51 0.26
N ASP A 46 -14.78 -0.97 1.39
CA ASP A 46 -15.43 -2.28 1.50
C ASP A 46 -16.78 -2.31 0.76
N THR A 47 -17.43 -3.48 0.77
CA THR A 47 -18.76 -3.69 0.18
C THR A 47 -19.89 -2.90 0.84
N ALA A 48 -19.67 -2.33 2.03
CA ALA A 48 -20.61 -1.45 2.71
C ALA A 48 -20.35 0.04 2.42
N GLY A 49 -19.28 0.37 1.68
CA GLY A 49 -18.89 1.73 1.33
C GLY A 49 -18.02 2.44 2.37
N ASN A 50 -17.51 1.72 3.38
CA ASN A 50 -16.58 2.28 4.36
C ASN A 50 -15.15 2.21 3.82
N PRO A 51 -14.29 3.21 4.06
CA PRO A 51 -12.86 3.14 3.73
C PRO A 51 -12.22 1.87 4.30
N LEU A 52 -11.38 1.20 3.52
CA LEU A 52 -10.62 0.04 4.00
C LEU A 52 -9.55 0.48 4.99
N GLN A 53 -9.55 -0.12 6.17
CA GLN A 53 -8.54 0.09 7.21
C GLN A 53 -7.57 -1.09 7.20
N MET A 54 -6.75 -1.13 6.15
CA MET A 54 -5.79 -2.22 5.90
C MET A 54 -4.34 -1.72 6.00
N HIS A 55 -4.13 -0.76 6.91
CA HIS A 55 -2.84 -0.10 7.13
C HIS A 55 -1.83 -1.03 7.79
N GLY A 56 -0.56 -0.97 7.37
CA GLY A 56 0.46 -1.89 7.85
C GLY A 56 0.16 -3.35 7.45
N LEU A 57 -0.49 -3.54 6.29
CA LEU A 57 -1.11 -4.76 5.78
C LEU A 57 -0.51 -6.10 6.24
N GLY A 58 -1.37 -6.92 6.86
CA GLY A 58 -1.24 -8.37 6.92
C GLY A 58 -2.19 -9.03 5.92
N ILE A 59 -1.77 -10.09 5.24
CA ILE A 59 -2.64 -10.79 4.29
C ILE A 59 -2.25 -12.27 4.16
N ILE A 60 -3.26 -13.13 4.09
CA ILE A 60 -3.11 -14.57 3.82
C ILE A 60 -4.14 -15.04 2.80
N GLN A 61 -3.87 -16.17 2.17
CA GLN A 61 -4.81 -16.88 1.32
C GLN A 61 -5.21 -18.21 1.97
N VAL A 62 -6.51 -18.47 2.09
CA VAL A 62 -7.06 -19.75 2.56
C VAL A 62 -8.04 -20.27 1.51
N GLY A 63 -7.65 -21.34 0.83
CA GLY A 63 -8.39 -21.82 -0.34
C GLY A 63 -8.44 -20.74 -1.42
N SER A 64 -9.65 -20.38 -1.88
CA SER A 64 -9.87 -19.31 -2.86
C SER A 64 -10.10 -17.94 -2.23
N THR A 65 -10.04 -17.82 -0.91
CA THR A 65 -10.38 -16.60 -0.19
C THR A 65 -9.13 -15.95 0.40
N TRP A 66 -8.97 -14.68 0.12
CA TRP A 66 -7.98 -13.81 0.73
C TRP A 66 -8.55 -13.21 2.01
N TYR A 67 -7.72 -13.15 3.04
CA TYR A 67 -8.03 -12.52 4.32
C TYR A 67 -6.97 -11.49 4.60
N ALA A 68 -7.40 -10.28 4.90
CA ALA A 68 -6.50 -9.18 5.12
C ALA A 68 -6.82 -8.40 6.39
N TYR A 69 -5.78 -7.88 7.00
CA TYR A 69 -5.74 -7.27 8.31
C TYR A 69 -4.96 -5.97 8.21
N GLY A 70 -5.32 -4.99 9.01
CA GLY A 70 -4.54 -3.78 9.18
C GLY A 70 -4.94 -3.08 10.46
N GLU A 71 -4.36 -1.94 10.69
CA GLU A 71 -4.72 -1.06 11.80
C GLU A 71 -5.95 -0.24 11.40
N ASP A 72 -6.98 -0.16 12.25
CA ASP A 72 -7.97 0.91 12.12
C ASP A 72 -7.37 2.22 12.62
N LYS A 73 -7.21 3.15 11.68
CA LYS A 73 -6.64 4.49 11.85
C LYS A 73 -7.71 5.58 11.76
N THR A 74 -8.99 5.22 11.79
CA THR A 74 -10.11 6.16 11.66
C THR A 74 -10.01 7.24 12.72
N GLY A 75 -9.88 8.50 12.31
CA GLY A 75 -9.78 9.64 13.22
C GLY A 75 -8.40 9.85 13.86
N GLU A 76 -7.41 9.02 13.55
CA GLU A 76 -6.04 9.15 14.06
C GLU A 76 -5.22 10.16 13.27
N THR A 77 -4.18 10.69 13.92
CA THR A 77 -3.17 11.56 13.32
C THR A 77 -1.77 11.10 13.73
N SER A 78 -0.72 11.61 13.13
CA SER A 78 0.65 11.35 13.57
C SER A 78 0.95 11.80 15.00
N SER A 79 0.07 12.59 15.62
CA SER A 79 0.17 13.01 17.02
C SER A 79 -0.66 12.17 18.00
N ASP A 80 -1.57 11.36 17.47
CA ASP A 80 -2.43 10.44 18.23
C ASP A 80 -2.75 9.24 17.35
N ALA A 81 -1.91 8.21 17.48
CA ALA A 81 -1.98 6.95 16.74
C ALA A 81 -2.40 5.79 17.67
N SER A 82 -3.26 6.10 18.65
CA SER A 82 -3.67 5.17 19.69
C SER A 82 -4.53 4.04 19.12
N PHE A 83 -4.23 2.80 19.52
CA PHE A 83 -4.89 1.60 19.04
C PHE A 83 -6.41 1.61 19.22
N GLN A 84 -7.13 1.16 18.18
CA GLN A 84 -8.58 1.01 18.18
C GLN A 84 -8.97 -0.46 18.00
N ASP A 85 -8.61 -1.05 16.85
CA ASP A 85 -8.79 -2.46 16.55
C ASP A 85 -7.96 -2.87 15.32
N ILE A 86 -8.00 -4.17 15.02
CA ILE A 86 -7.47 -4.76 13.79
C ILE A 86 -8.66 -5.38 13.06
N PRO A 87 -9.26 -4.70 12.06
CA PRO A 87 -10.33 -5.27 11.27
C PRO A 87 -9.83 -6.41 10.39
N CYS A 88 -10.70 -7.38 10.11
CA CYS A 88 -10.46 -8.43 9.13
C CYS A 88 -11.42 -8.31 7.94
N TYR A 89 -10.85 -8.27 6.75
CA TYR A 89 -11.59 -8.27 5.49
C TYR A 89 -11.40 -9.60 4.76
N SER A 90 -12.42 -10.03 4.03
CA SER A 90 -12.30 -11.15 3.09
C SER A 90 -12.56 -10.74 1.65
N SER A 91 -11.87 -11.38 0.70
CA SER A 91 -12.05 -11.17 -0.73
C SER A 91 -11.79 -12.46 -1.51
N THR A 92 -12.48 -12.66 -2.63
CA THR A 92 -12.15 -13.75 -3.58
C THR A 92 -11.33 -13.28 -4.76
N ASN A 93 -11.12 -11.96 -4.90
CA ASN A 93 -10.48 -11.37 -6.07
C ASN A 93 -9.48 -10.26 -5.73
N LEU A 94 -9.13 -10.05 -4.46
CA LEU A 94 -8.22 -9.00 -3.98
C LEU A 94 -8.68 -7.56 -4.22
N LYS A 95 -9.83 -7.33 -4.87
CA LYS A 95 -10.36 -5.99 -5.18
C LYS A 95 -11.58 -5.63 -4.32
N THR A 96 -12.54 -6.54 -4.27
CA THR A 96 -13.79 -6.35 -3.55
C THR A 96 -13.64 -6.98 -2.18
N TRP A 97 -13.65 -6.15 -1.14
CA TRP A 97 -13.39 -6.56 0.24
C TRP A 97 -14.66 -6.44 1.07
N THR A 98 -14.96 -7.47 1.85
CA THR A 98 -16.08 -7.47 2.81
C THR A 98 -15.53 -7.58 4.22
N LEU A 99 -15.81 -6.57 5.06
CA LEU A 99 -15.51 -6.60 6.49
C LEU A 99 -16.21 -7.80 7.13
N GLN A 100 -15.43 -8.63 7.83
CA GLN A 100 -15.94 -9.79 8.59
C GLN A 100 -16.16 -9.46 10.07
N GLY A 101 -15.46 -8.43 10.57
CA GLY A 101 -15.41 -8.03 11.97
C GLY A 101 -13.96 -7.83 12.41
N ASP A 102 -13.78 -7.58 13.70
CA ASP A 102 -12.48 -7.23 14.24
C ASP A 102 -11.73 -8.50 14.65
N ALA A 103 -10.56 -8.72 14.05
CA ALA A 103 -9.68 -9.81 14.42
C ALA A 103 -9.16 -9.63 15.86
N LEU A 104 -8.85 -8.38 16.24
CA LEU A 104 -8.39 -8.03 17.57
C LEU A 104 -8.95 -6.66 17.96
N THR A 105 -9.43 -6.51 19.19
CA THR A 105 -10.13 -5.29 19.66
C THR A 105 -9.43 -4.63 20.83
N LEU A 106 -9.60 -3.31 20.99
CA LEU A 106 -9.23 -2.57 22.19
C LEU A 106 -9.74 -3.26 23.48
N GLN A 107 -8.85 -3.43 24.44
CA GLN A 107 -9.13 -3.90 25.78
C GLN A 107 -9.24 -2.72 26.76
N SER A 108 -9.80 -2.96 27.95
CA SER A 108 -9.93 -1.89 28.96
C SER A 108 -8.59 -1.50 29.62
N SER A 109 -7.57 -2.35 29.50
CA SER A 109 -6.21 -2.13 30.03
C SER A 109 -5.23 -3.11 29.38
N GLY A 110 -3.95 -3.00 29.73
CA GLY A 110 -2.89 -3.90 29.25
C GLY A 110 -2.25 -3.43 27.95
N ASP A 111 -1.68 -4.36 27.20
CA ASP A 111 -0.96 -4.08 25.96
C ASP A 111 -1.84 -3.67 24.79
N LEU A 112 -3.11 -4.08 24.85
CA LEU A 112 -4.16 -3.66 23.94
C LEU A 112 -5.09 -2.63 24.60
N GLY A 113 -4.63 -1.94 25.65
CA GLY A 113 -5.40 -0.95 26.38
C GLY A 113 -5.43 0.43 25.71
N PRO A 114 -6.12 1.41 26.31
CA PRO A 114 -6.06 2.80 25.85
C PRO A 114 -4.64 3.36 25.89
N ASP A 115 -4.34 4.34 25.03
CA ASP A 115 -3.03 5.02 24.92
C ASP A 115 -1.85 4.09 24.53
N ARG A 116 -2.17 2.90 24.01
CA ARG A 116 -1.20 1.95 23.44
C ARG A 116 -1.14 2.09 21.92
N VAL A 117 -0.02 1.66 21.36
CA VAL A 117 0.22 1.61 19.92
C VAL A 117 0.28 0.14 19.51
N VAL A 118 -0.47 -0.23 18.49
CA VAL A 118 -0.48 -1.59 17.94
C VAL A 118 -0.38 -1.47 16.44
N GLU A 119 0.75 -1.92 15.87
CA GLU A 119 1.08 -1.63 14.47
C GLU A 119 1.41 -2.89 13.66
N ARG A 120 1.24 -2.76 12.34
CA ARG A 120 1.68 -3.71 11.32
C ARG A 120 1.29 -5.17 11.57
N PRO A 121 0.01 -5.49 11.84
CA PRO A 121 -0.39 -6.87 12.11
C PRO A 121 -0.08 -7.78 10.93
N LYS A 122 0.46 -8.97 11.22
CA LYS A 122 0.77 -10.01 10.22
C LYS A 122 0.22 -11.34 10.71
N VAL A 123 -0.37 -12.12 9.81
CA VAL A 123 -0.94 -13.43 10.13
C VAL A 123 -0.28 -14.51 9.29
N ILE A 124 -0.01 -15.66 9.89
CA ILE A 124 0.42 -16.90 9.21
C ILE A 124 -0.35 -18.10 9.75
N TYR A 125 -0.46 -19.17 8.96
CA TYR A 125 -1.16 -20.39 9.38
C TYR A 125 -0.19 -21.48 9.83
N ASN A 126 -0.40 -22.00 11.03
CA ASN A 126 0.35 -23.14 11.54
C ASN A 126 -0.40 -24.45 11.27
N SER A 127 0.10 -25.23 10.32
CA SER A 127 -0.51 -26.52 9.94
C SER A 127 -0.42 -27.60 11.02
N SER A 128 0.50 -27.47 11.98
CA SER A 128 0.67 -28.46 13.06
C SER A 128 -0.29 -28.23 14.22
N THR A 129 -0.55 -26.97 14.58
CA THR A 129 -1.50 -26.60 15.64
C THR A 129 -2.90 -26.37 15.10
N HIS A 130 -3.06 -26.14 13.80
CA HIS A 130 -4.29 -25.71 13.13
C HIS A 130 -4.78 -24.32 13.54
N GLU A 131 -3.85 -23.47 13.99
CA GLU A 131 -4.14 -22.11 14.43
C GLU A 131 -3.58 -21.09 13.41
N TYR A 132 -4.30 -19.98 13.26
CA TYR A 132 -3.80 -18.75 12.65
C TYR A 132 -3.11 -17.94 13.74
N VAL A 133 -1.86 -17.56 13.50
CA VAL A 133 -1.05 -16.81 14.46
C VAL A 133 -0.80 -15.42 13.93
N MET A 134 -1.20 -14.43 14.71
CA MET A 134 -0.98 -13.01 14.45
C MET A 134 0.21 -12.51 15.28
N TRP A 135 1.12 -11.80 14.63
CA TRP A 135 2.11 -10.96 15.29
C TRP A 135 1.82 -9.49 14.98
N MET A 136 2.12 -8.61 15.94
CA MET A 136 2.00 -7.15 15.81
C MET A 136 3.12 -6.47 16.59
N HIS A 137 3.46 -5.25 16.20
CA HIS A 137 4.24 -4.36 17.06
C HIS A 137 3.32 -3.86 18.18
N ILE A 138 3.84 -3.84 19.41
CA ILE A 138 3.19 -3.30 20.60
C ILE A 138 4.07 -2.21 21.19
N ASP A 139 3.47 -1.05 21.45
CA ASP A 139 4.17 0.04 22.12
C ASP A 139 3.30 0.85 23.08
N ASN A 140 3.95 1.74 23.81
CA ASN A 140 3.29 2.87 24.46
C ASN A 140 3.39 4.12 23.57
N SER A 141 2.61 5.16 23.88
CA SER A 141 2.61 6.43 23.13
C SER A 141 3.98 7.12 23.01
N GLY A 142 4.95 6.78 23.85
CA GLY A 142 6.33 7.26 23.77
C GLY A 142 7.29 6.36 22.98
N TYR A 143 6.81 5.29 22.35
CA TYR A 143 7.59 4.30 21.60
C TYR A 143 8.77 3.68 22.38
N SER A 144 8.60 3.52 23.70
CA SER A 144 9.66 3.07 24.61
C SER A 144 9.55 1.60 25.02
N ALA A 145 8.41 0.93 24.77
CA ALA A 145 8.27 -0.50 25.04
C ALA A 145 8.95 -1.32 23.93
N ALA A 146 8.69 -0.98 22.65
CA ALA A 146 9.25 -1.66 21.48
C ALA A 146 9.17 -3.20 21.60
N GLU A 147 7.96 -3.71 21.72
CA GLU A 147 7.67 -5.14 21.93
C GLU A 147 6.96 -5.75 20.71
N ALA A 148 7.02 -7.08 20.60
CA ALA A 148 6.23 -7.84 19.67
C ALA A 148 5.10 -8.57 20.43
N GLY A 149 3.86 -8.33 20.02
CA GLY A 149 2.67 -9.01 20.52
C GLY A 149 2.34 -10.25 19.71
N VAL A 150 1.70 -11.23 20.35
CA VAL A 150 1.23 -12.47 19.72
C VAL A 150 -0.24 -12.73 20.05
N ALA A 151 -1.01 -13.15 19.06
CA ALA A 151 -2.37 -13.64 19.24
C ALA A 151 -2.64 -14.86 18.34
N GLU A 152 -3.61 -15.70 18.70
CA GLU A 152 -3.98 -16.87 17.88
C GLU A 152 -5.50 -17.04 17.72
N SER A 153 -5.92 -17.68 16.64
CA SER A 153 -7.31 -18.05 16.42
C SER A 153 -7.45 -19.30 15.54
N SER A 154 -8.52 -20.06 15.77
CA SER A 154 -8.86 -21.23 14.96
C SER A 154 -9.52 -20.87 13.61
N THR A 155 -9.83 -19.59 13.39
CA THR A 155 -10.38 -19.10 12.11
C THR A 155 -9.59 -17.89 11.60
N PRO A 156 -9.57 -17.64 10.27
CA PRO A 156 -8.77 -16.56 9.70
C PRO A 156 -9.09 -15.18 10.28
N CYS A 157 -10.37 -14.84 10.45
CA CYS A 157 -10.79 -13.51 10.93
C CYS A 157 -11.02 -13.42 12.44
N GLY A 158 -10.65 -14.45 13.20
CA GLY A 158 -10.78 -14.38 14.64
C GLY A 158 -12.20 -14.73 15.17
N PRO A 159 -12.55 -14.21 16.36
CA PRO A 159 -11.73 -13.32 17.18
C PRO A 159 -10.41 -14.00 17.59
N TYR A 160 -9.33 -13.23 17.64
CA TYR A 160 -8.03 -13.68 18.10
C TYR A 160 -7.93 -13.58 19.62
N THR A 161 -7.33 -14.60 20.23
CA THR A 161 -6.97 -14.60 21.65
C THR A 161 -5.57 -14.01 21.78
N TYR A 162 -5.46 -12.84 22.40
CA TYR A 162 -4.18 -12.20 22.69
C TYR A 162 -3.42 -12.96 23.78
N LEU A 163 -2.12 -13.22 23.55
CA LEU A 163 -1.27 -14.03 24.43
C LEU A 163 -0.24 -13.21 25.20
N GLY A 164 -0.03 -11.95 24.83
CA GLY A 164 0.91 -11.03 25.46
C GLY A 164 1.95 -10.46 24.49
N ALA A 165 2.80 -9.56 25.00
CA ALA A 165 3.93 -8.98 24.29
C ALA A 165 5.25 -9.25 25.01
N SER A 166 6.34 -9.21 24.25
CA SER A 166 7.70 -9.24 24.80
C SER A 166 8.70 -8.62 23.82
N GLN A 167 9.88 -8.25 24.32
CA GLN A 167 11.06 -7.99 23.50
C GLN A 167 11.69 -9.32 23.07
N PRO A 168 11.55 -9.75 21.80
CA PRO A 168 12.03 -11.07 21.38
C PRO A 168 13.55 -11.16 21.52
N LEU A 169 14.03 -12.27 22.09
CA LEU A 169 15.45 -12.49 22.44
C LEU A 169 16.04 -11.43 23.39
N GLY A 170 15.22 -10.61 24.04
CA GLY A 170 15.65 -9.50 24.90
C GLY A 170 16.05 -8.23 24.14
N PHE A 171 15.69 -8.14 22.86
CA PHE A 171 15.99 -7.01 21.97
C PHE A 171 14.70 -6.29 21.56
N GLN A 172 14.84 -5.01 21.18
CA GLN A 172 13.71 -4.21 20.73
C GLN A 172 13.05 -4.83 19.51
N SER A 173 11.76 -4.55 19.36
CA SER A 173 10.96 -4.89 18.19
C SER A 173 9.98 -3.76 17.91
N ARG A 174 10.18 -3.03 16.81
CA ARG A 174 9.20 -2.05 16.30
C ARG A 174 8.56 -2.57 15.03
N ASP A 175 8.81 -1.90 13.90
CA ASP A 175 8.28 -2.31 12.61
C ASP A 175 8.51 -3.80 12.35
N ILE A 176 7.42 -4.52 12.10
CA ILE A 176 7.46 -5.96 11.86
C ILE A 176 6.97 -6.39 10.48
N GLY A 177 7.47 -7.56 10.07
CA GLY A 177 6.95 -8.41 9.01
C GLY A 177 6.95 -9.88 9.47
N LEU A 178 6.19 -10.74 8.78
CA LEU A 178 6.27 -12.19 8.97
C LEU A 178 6.56 -12.86 7.64
N PHE A 179 7.40 -13.89 7.68
CA PHE A 179 7.69 -14.72 6.53
C PHE A 179 7.58 -16.19 6.91
N GLN A 180 6.73 -16.94 6.20
CA GLN A 180 6.62 -18.38 6.33
C GLN A 180 7.19 -19.02 5.07
N ASP A 181 8.27 -19.78 5.22
CA ASP A 181 8.88 -20.48 4.10
C ASP A 181 8.07 -21.73 3.72
N SER A 182 8.28 -22.19 2.50
CA SER A 182 7.64 -23.36 1.89
C SER A 182 7.83 -24.66 2.68
N ASN A 183 8.88 -24.74 3.52
CA ASN A 183 9.14 -25.89 4.39
C ASN A 183 8.37 -25.81 5.74
N GLY A 184 7.65 -24.72 6.01
CA GLY A 184 6.94 -24.49 7.25
C GLY A 184 7.77 -23.83 8.37
N THR A 185 9.03 -23.46 8.15
CA THR A 185 9.74 -22.59 9.08
C THR A 185 9.21 -21.16 8.91
N ALA A 186 8.98 -20.47 10.03
CA ALA A 186 8.49 -19.10 10.03
C ALA A 186 9.49 -18.18 10.73
N TYR A 187 9.49 -16.92 10.31
CA TYR A 187 10.41 -15.90 10.77
C TYR A 187 9.67 -14.60 11.09
N LEU A 188 10.03 -13.99 12.22
CA LEU A 188 9.71 -12.61 12.54
C LEU A 188 10.79 -11.71 11.95
N LEU A 189 10.38 -10.76 11.10
CA LEU A 189 11.23 -9.69 10.61
C LEU A 189 10.96 -8.50 11.51
N THR A 190 11.96 -7.94 12.18
CA THR A 190 11.71 -6.90 13.19
C THR A 190 12.83 -5.87 13.29
N GLU A 191 12.45 -4.59 13.28
CA GLU A 191 13.36 -3.46 13.51
C GLU A 191 13.80 -3.39 14.98
N ASP A 192 15.12 -3.31 15.18
CA ASP A 192 15.73 -2.93 16.44
C ASP A 192 16.62 -1.71 16.24
N ARG A 193 16.27 -0.59 16.87
CA ARG A 193 16.99 0.68 16.73
C ARG A 193 18.48 0.59 17.08
N ALA A 194 18.87 -0.35 17.92
CA ALA A 194 20.26 -0.52 18.34
C ALA A 194 21.05 -1.51 17.48
N ASN A 195 20.37 -2.46 16.83
CA ASN A 195 21.02 -3.61 16.16
C ASN A 195 20.65 -3.76 14.68
N GLY A 196 19.79 -2.90 14.16
CA GLY A 196 19.27 -2.94 12.79
C GLY A 196 18.10 -3.91 12.62
N LEU A 197 17.81 -4.25 11.36
CA LEU A 197 16.74 -5.18 11.02
C LEU A 197 17.16 -6.63 11.34
N ARG A 198 16.36 -7.30 12.18
CA ARG A 198 16.58 -8.68 12.61
C ARG A 198 15.68 -9.65 11.87
N ILE A 199 16.22 -10.82 11.53
CA ILE A 199 15.45 -11.99 11.09
C ILE A 199 15.51 -13.01 12.22
N ASP A 200 14.39 -13.20 12.90
CA ASP A 200 14.25 -14.07 14.06
C ASP A 200 13.45 -15.32 13.69
N GLU A 201 13.96 -16.51 13.99
CA GLU A 201 13.23 -17.77 13.74
C GLU A 201 12.13 -17.97 14.79
N LEU A 202 10.94 -18.38 14.37
CA LEU A 202 9.84 -18.72 15.26
C LEU A 202 9.90 -20.18 15.71
N ALA A 203 9.46 -20.44 16.94
CA ALA A 203 9.22 -21.79 17.44
C ALA A 203 8.23 -22.53 16.55
N SER A 204 8.18 -23.86 16.62
CA SER A 204 7.33 -24.68 15.73
C SER A 204 5.82 -24.43 15.87
N ASN A 205 5.36 -23.83 16.97
CA ASN A 205 3.98 -23.38 17.17
C ASN A 205 3.74 -21.93 16.71
N TYR A 206 4.79 -21.23 16.27
CA TYR A 206 4.84 -19.82 15.86
C TYR A 206 4.54 -18.78 16.95
N LEU A 207 4.42 -19.20 18.22
CA LEU A 207 3.99 -18.32 19.31
C LEU A 207 5.15 -17.61 20.04
N SER A 208 6.39 -17.90 19.68
CA SER A 208 7.57 -17.28 20.26
C SER A 208 8.77 -17.34 19.31
N VAL A 209 9.78 -16.50 19.56
CA VAL A 209 11.08 -16.57 18.86
C VAL A 209 11.99 -17.59 19.54
N VAL A 210 12.73 -18.36 18.74
CA VAL A 210 13.79 -19.27 19.19
C VAL A 210 15.16 -18.74 18.78
N SER A 211 16.17 -18.97 19.63
CA SER A 211 17.54 -18.59 19.33
C SER A 211 18.15 -19.53 18.29
N ALA A 212 18.69 -18.96 17.21
CA ALA A 212 19.44 -19.65 16.16
C ALA A 212 20.92 -19.90 16.55
N GLY A 213 21.30 -19.69 17.82
CA GLY A 213 22.64 -19.90 18.35
C GLY A 213 23.21 -18.67 19.07
N SER A 214 24.52 -18.64 19.30
CA SER A 214 25.18 -17.56 20.04
C SER A 214 25.67 -16.39 19.18
N SER A 215 25.52 -16.46 17.86
CA SER A 215 25.86 -15.37 16.95
C SER A 215 24.66 -14.43 16.79
N ASN A 216 24.89 -13.17 16.38
CA ASN A 216 23.81 -12.22 16.05
C ASN A 216 22.77 -12.01 17.17
N GLY A 217 23.14 -12.17 18.44
CA GLY A 217 22.18 -12.10 19.55
C GLY A 217 21.14 -13.23 19.57
N GLY A 218 21.32 -14.28 18.75
CA GLY A 218 20.34 -15.35 18.57
C GLY A 218 19.46 -15.19 17.34
N SER A 219 19.51 -14.07 16.63
CA SER A 219 18.84 -13.89 15.34
C SER A 219 19.51 -14.72 14.23
N VAL A 220 18.73 -15.12 13.24
CA VAL A 220 19.20 -15.84 12.04
C VAL A 220 20.10 -14.94 11.20
N ALA A 221 19.73 -13.66 11.06
CA ALA A 221 20.52 -12.65 10.40
C ALA A 221 20.25 -11.26 10.99
N LEU A 222 21.25 -10.38 10.85
CA LEU A 222 21.15 -8.95 11.09
C LEU A 222 21.47 -8.23 9.79
N LEU A 223 20.64 -7.25 9.44
CA LEU A 223 20.89 -6.30 8.39
C LEU A 223 21.11 -4.92 9.01
N ALA A 224 21.48 -3.93 8.18
CA ALA A 224 21.61 -2.56 8.63
C ALA A 224 20.26 -1.98 9.12
N ASP A 225 20.28 -0.72 9.55
CA ASP A 225 19.11 -0.01 10.04
C ASP A 225 18.09 0.18 8.89
N TYR A 226 17.11 -0.71 8.86
CA TYR A 226 15.94 -0.69 7.99
C TYR A 226 14.68 -0.96 8.81
N GLU A 227 13.56 -0.40 8.36
CA GLU A 227 12.23 -0.59 8.96
C GLU A 227 11.23 -1.11 7.92
N ALA A 228 9.98 -1.33 8.31
CA ALA A 228 8.91 -1.79 7.44
C ALA A 228 9.21 -3.05 6.59
N PRO A 229 9.73 -4.16 7.17
CA PRO A 229 10.26 -5.27 6.40
C PRO A 229 9.17 -6.19 5.80
N ALA A 230 9.37 -6.63 4.56
CA ALA A 230 8.58 -7.69 3.92
C ALA A 230 9.48 -8.64 3.12
N MET A 231 9.24 -9.95 3.22
CA MET A 231 10.08 -10.95 2.56
C MET A 231 9.26 -11.91 1.70
N VAL A 232 9.84 -12.29 0.56
CA VAL A 232 9.30 -13.33 -0.33
C VAL A 232 10.41 -14.25 -0.82
N HIS A 233 10.07 -15.51 -1.09
CA HIS A 233 10.98 -16.50 -1.68
C HIS A 233 10.52 -16.82 -3.11
N VAL A 234 11.38 -16.52 -4.10
CA VAL A 234 11.11 -16.78 -5.52
C VAL A 234 12.21 -17.68 -6.09
N GLY A 235 11.82 -18.86 -6.57
CA GLY A 235 12.77 -19.86 -7.05
C GLY A 235 13.71 -20.33 -5.95
N SER A 236 14.98 -19.91 -6.01
CA SER A 236 16.02 -20.21 -5.01
C SER A 236 16.51 -18.98 -4.25
N THR A 237 15.83 -17.85 -4.40
CA THR A 237 16.28 -16.54 -3.91
C THR A 237 15.25 -15.95 -2.96
N TYR A 238 15.71 -15.55 -1.78
CA TYR A 238 14.96 -14.76 -0.82
C TYR A 238 15.16 -13.28 -1.15
N TYR A 239 14.07 -12.51 -1.15
CA TYR A 239 14.05 -11.08 -1.36
C TYR A 239 13.47 -10.45 -0.10
N LEU A 240 14.19 -9.49 0.47
CA LEU A 240 13.75 -8.71 1.62
C LEU A 240 13.66 -7.26 1.20
N LEU A 241 12.44 -6.72 1.18
CA LEU A 241 12.15 -5.31 0.95
C LEU A 241 12.00 -4.61 2.31
N ALA A 242 12.45 -3.37 2.42
CA ALA A 242 12.38 -2.57 3.64
C ALA A 242 12.54 -1.07 3.33
N SER A 243 12.10 -0.19 4.22
CA SER A 243 12.35 1.26 4.11
C SER A 243 13.53 1.70 4.98
N HIS A 244 14.04 2.91 4.73
CA HIS A 244 14.92 3.61 5.67
C HIS A 244 14.12 4.21 6.84
N LEU A 245 14.82 4.58 7.92
CA LEU A 245 14.22 5.13 9.14
C LEU A 245 14.11 6.64 9.06
N THR A 246 12.99 7.13 8.53
CA THR A 246 12.71 8.57 8.37
C THR A 246 11.40 8.99 9.04
N GLY A 247 10.86 8.16 9.94
CA GLY A 247 9.59 8.42 10.61
C GLY A 247 8.45 8.46 9.60
N TRP A 248 7.64 9.51 9.65
CA TRP A 248 6.51 9.68 8.72
C TRP A 248 6.91 10.11 7.31
N SER A 249 8.12 10.63 7.11
CA SER A 249 8.60 10.97 5.78
C SER A 249 8.87 9.70 4.99
N THR A 250 8.34 9.61 3.78
CA THR A 250 8.66 8.52 2.85
C THR A 250 10.11 8.62 2.39
N ASN A 251 10.65 7.51 1.88
CA ASN A 251 12.02 7.41 1.39
C ASN A 251 12.11 6.36 0.27
N ASP A 252 13.23 6.34 -0.45
CA ASP A 252 13.53 5.26 -1.39
C ASP A 252 13.69 3.94 -0.63
N ASN A 253 12.66 3.09 -0.69
CA ASN A 253 12.69 1.78 -0.09
C ASN A 253 13.65 0.90 -0.89
N VAL A 254 14.25 -0.05 -0.19
CA VAL A 254 15.31 -0.89 -0.71
C VAL A 254 14.95 -2.35 -0.65
N TYR A 255 15.69 -3.16 -1.40
CA TYR A 255 15.66 -4.60 -1.30
C TYR A 255 17.07 -5.20 -1.23
N ALA A 256 17.18 -6.37 -0.59
CA ALA A 256 18.34 -7.24 -0.63
C ALA A 256 17.94 -8.66 -1.03
N THR A 257 18.92 -9.43 -1.52
CA THR A 257 18.72 -10.83 -1.92
C THR A 257 19.67 -11.77 -1.21
N ALA A 258 19.23 -13.01 -0.97
CA ALA A 258 20.06 -14.07 -0.41
C ALA A 258 19.60 -15.45 -0.92
N SER A 259 20.47 -16.46 -0.81
CA SER A 259 20.11 -17.87 -1.08
C SER A 259 19.58 -18.59 0.16
N SER A 260 19.60 -17.95 1.33
CA SER A 260 19.02 -18.45 2.58
C SER A 260 18.65 -17.27 3.49
N PRO A 261 17.71 -17.42 4.44
CA PRO A 261 17.39 -16.36 5.40
C PRO A 261 18.59 -15.93 6.27
N ALA A 262 19.55 -16.84 6.50
CA ALA A 262 20.80 -16.56 7.20
C ALA A 262 21.81 -15.76 6.36
N GLY A 263 21.51 -15.48 5.10
CA GLY A 263 22.40 -14.80 4.18
C GLY A 263 23.44 -15.72 3.53
N PRO A 264 24.60 -15.18 3.08
CA PRO A 264 24.92 -13.75 3.10
C PRO A 264 23.93 -12.95 2.24
N TRP A 265 23.49 -11.80 2.76
CA TRP A 265 22.62 -10.87 2.04
C TRP A 265 23.44 -9.99 1.09
N SER A 266 22.89 -9.70 -0.09
CA SER A 266 23.50 -8.80 -1.06
C SER A 266 23.56 -7.37 -0.54
N ALA A 267 24.34 -6.51 -1.20
CA ALA A 267 24.18 -5.06 -1.04
C ALA A 267 22.74 -4.67 -1.41
N VAL A 268 22.19 -3.70 -0.68
CA VAL A 268 20.85 -3.18 -0.94
C VAL A 268 20.79 -2.37 -2.23
N LYS A 269 19.61 -2.35 -2.84
CA LYS A 269 19.30 -1.55 -4.03
C LYS A 269 17.89 -1.01 -3.91
N ASN A 270 17.61 0.12 -4.55
CA ASN A 270 16.23 0.59 -4.72
C ASN A 270 15.49 -0.37 -5.67
N PHE A 271 14.21 -0.61 -5.41
CA PHE A 271 13.33 -1.32 -6.34
C PHE A 271 12.36 -0.38 -7.07
N ALA A 272 12.27 0.88 -6.67
CA ALA A 272 11.63 1.95 -7.44
C ALA A 272 12.69 2.95 -7.92
N PRO A 273 12.41 3.79 -8.94
CA PRO A 273 13.33 4.85 -9.36
C PRO A 273 13.74 5.73 -8.16
N ALA A 274 15.04 5.99 -8.03
CA ALA A 274 15.57 6.79 -6.92
C ALA A 274 15.01 8.22 -6.92
N GLY A 275 14.76 8.77 -5.74
CA GLY A 275 14.17 10.08 -5.51
C GLY A 275 12.64 10.11 -5.62
N THR A 276 11.99 8.97 -5.92
CA THR A 276 10.52 8.89 -5.94
C THR A 276 9.94 8.60 -4.55
N ASP A 277 10.80 8.29 -3.58
CA ASP A 277 10.40 7.83 -2.26
C ASP A 277 9.45 6.64 -2.32
N THR A 278 9.73 5.72 -3.24
CA THR A 278 8.87 4.57 -3.56
C THR A 278 7.46 5.02 -3.92
N TYR A 279 7.37 6.05 -4.75
CA TYR A 279 6.10 6.70 -5.12
C TYR A 279 5.36 7.29 -3.91
N ASN A 280 6.11 7.89 -2.99
CA ASN A 280 5.63 8.37 -1.68
C ASN A 280 4.91 7.26 -0.91
N THR A 281 5.59 6.14 -0.66
CA THR A 281 5.02 5.02 0.11
C THR A 281 6.05 4.35 1.00
N GLN A 282 5.54 3.56 1.95
CA GLN A 282 6.34 2.70 2.79
C GLN A 282 5.87 1.25 2.66
N THR A 283 6.83 0.33 2.54
CA THR A 283 6.57 -1.11 2.43
C THR A 283 5.67 -1.60 3.57
N ALA A 284 4.69 -2.43 3.27
CA ALA A 284 3.85 -3.11 4.26
C ALA A 284 3.86 -4.63 4.08
N ASN A 285 3.79 -5.10 2.83
CA ASN A 285 3.81 -6.53 2.51
C ASN A 285 4.19 -6.80 1.04
N ILE A 286 4.42 -8.08 0.71
CA ILE A 286 4.53 -8.59 -0.66
C ILE A 286 3.50 -9.71 -0.83
N ILE A 287 2.62 -9.58 -1.83
CA ILE A 287 1.49 -10.50 -2.04
C ILE A 287 1.77 -11.39 -3.26
N PRO A 288 2.11 -12.67 -3.09
CA PRO A 288 2.27 -13.60 -4.21
C PRO A 288 0.91 -14.12 -4.68
N VAL A 289 0.55 -13.86 -5.94
CA VAL A 289 -0.68 -14.36 -6.57
C VAL A 289 -0.32 -15.35 -7.66
N THR A 290 -0.44 -16.64 -7.34
CA THR A 290 -0.11 -17.73 -8.26
C THR A 290 -1.35 -18.20 -9.00
N GLY A 291 -1.28 -18.24 -10.33
CA GLY A 291 -2.31 -18.79 -11.19
C GLY A 291 -1.73 -19.81 -12.18
N SER A 292 -2.52 -20.15 -13.19
CA SER A 292 -2.20 -21.23 -14.13
C SER A 292 -1.02 -20.95 -15.08
N SER A 293 -0.64 -19.68 -15.27
CA SER A 293 0.39 -19.25 -16.20
C SER A 293 1.64 -18.66 -15.52
N GLY A 294 1.54 -18.28 -14.25
CA GLY A 294 2.65 -17.70 -13.50
C GLY A 294 2.25 -17.21 -12.13
N THR A 295 3.14 -16.44 -11.51
CA THR A 295 2.92 -15.76 -10.25
C THR A 295 3.19 -14.27 -10.43
N THR A 296 2.20 -13.43 -10.14
CA THR A 296 2.40 -11.99 -9.96
C THR A 296 2.77 -11.76 -8.50
N TYR A 297 3.85 -11.03 -8.25
CA TYR A 297 4.19 -10.54 -6.91
C TYR A 297 3.74 -9.08 -6.81
N ILE A 298 3.02 -8.72 -5.76
CA ILE A 298 2.48 -7.37 -5.59
C ILE A 298 3.20 -6.71 -4.43
N TYR A 299 3.87 -5.58 -4.67
CA TYR A 299 4.25 -4.65 -3.63
C TYR A 299 3.00 -4.03 -3.04
N ALA A 300 2.84 -4.12 -1.71
CA ALA A 300 1.80 -3.41 -0.98
C ALA A 300 2.46 -2.44 0.00
N GLY A 301 2.14 -1.15 -0.14
CA GLY A 301 2.61 -0.12 0.76
C GLY A 301 1.54 0.91 1.14
N ASP A 302 1.82 1.63 2.21
CA ASP A 302 0.98 2.72 2.73
C ASP A 302 1.56 4.07 2.32
N ARG A 303 0.70 4.99 1.85
CA ARG A 303 1.02 6.42 1.69
C ARG A 303 0.45 7.17 2.89
N TRP A 304 1.26 7.32 3.93
CA TRP A 304 0.81 7.89 5.20
C TRP A 304 0.36 9.35 5.08
N THR A 305 -0.89 9.61 5.43
CA THR A 305 -1.45 10.97 5.53
C THR A 305 -1.41 11.39 7.00
N THR A 306 -0.33 12.03 7.43
CA THR A 306 -0.04 12.30 8.85
C THR A 306 -1.11 13.13 9.58
N SER A 307 -1.85 13.97 8.86
CA SER A 307 -2.96 14.75 9.42
C SER A 307 -4.27 13.96 9.56
N ASN A 308 -4.37 12.77 8.95
CA ASN A 308 -5.54 11.89 9.00
C ASN A 308 -5.15 10.47 8.54
N LEU A 309 -4.65 9.65 9.47
CA LEU A 309 -4.05 8.36 9.15
C LEU A 309 -5.06 7.38 8.52
N GLY A 310 -6.33 7.40 8.94
CA GLY A 310 -7.39 6.55 8.37
C GLY A 310 -7.74 6.83 6.91
N THR A 311 -7.21 7.92 6.35
CA THR A 311 -7.33 8.23 4.91
C THR A 311 -6.07 7.92 4.10
N SER A 312 -5.06 7.33 4.74
CA SER A 312 -3.79 6.98 4.08
C SER A 312 -4.03 6.04 2.89
N PRO A 313 -3.70 6.44 1.66
CA PRO A 313 -3.99 5.59 0.52
C PRO A 313 -3.12 4.32 0.48
N LEU A 314 -3.70 3.22 0.00
CA LEU A 314 -2.97 1.98 -0.27
C LEU A 314 -2.40 1.99 -1.68
N ILE A 315 -1.10 1.73 -1.81
CA ILE A 315 -0.39 1.67 -3.10
C ILE A 315 0.01 0.22 -3.34
N TRP A 316 -0.70 -0.42 -4.28
CA TRP A 316 -0.40 -1.78 -4.71
C TRP A 316 0.12 -1.79 -6.14
N LEU A 317 1.33 -2.29 -6.35
CA LEU A 317 2.00 -2.31 -7.64
C LEU A 317 2.54 -3.71 -7.95
N PRO A 318 2.48 -4.18 -9.21
CA PRO A 318 3.14 -5.41 -9.59
C PRO A 318 4.66 -5.23 -9.52
N LEU A 319 5.35 -6.27 -9.05
CA LEU A 319 6.80 -6.37 -9.05
C LEU A 319 7.27 -7.20 -10.23
N ASP A 320 8.21 -6.64 -11.01
CA ASP A 320 8.99 -7.38 -11.99
C ASP A 320 10.21 -7.98 -11.30
N ILE A 321 10.12 -9.27 -10.96
CA ILE A 321 11.20 -10.04 -10.33
C ILE A 321 11.85 -10.93 -11.38
N SER A 322 13.15 -10.72 -11.63
CA SER A 322 13.93 -11.51 -12.60
C SER A 322 15.34 -11.79 -12.10
N GLY A 323 15.66 -13.06 -11.88
CA GLY A 323 16.98 -13.45 -11.36
C GLY A 323 17.23 -12.88 -9.95
N THR A 324 17.97 -11.77 -9.84
CA THR A 324 18.20 -11.06 -8.56
C THR A 324 17.80 -9.58 -8.63
N THR A 325 17.04 -9.20 -9.67
CA THR A 325 16.51 -7.84 -9.83
C THR A 325 15.05 -7.82 -9.39
N VAL A 326 14.68 -6.71 -8.75
CA VAL A 326 13.30 -6.37 -8.38
C VAL A 326 13.08 -4.95 -8.86
N ASP A 327 12.08 -4.76 -9.70
CA ASP A 327 11.67 -3.46 -10.19
C ASP A 327 10.16 -3.31 -9.93
N ALA A 328 9.77 -2.21 -9.30
CA ALA A 328 8.39 -1.77 -9.14
C ALA A 328 8.23 -0.55 -10.04
N GLY A 329 7.71 -0.74 -11.25
CA GLY A 329 7.30 0.37 -12.10
C GLY A 329 5.95 0.91 -11.65
N TRP A 330 5.79 2.24 -11.63
CA TRP A 330 4.48 2.84 -11.40
C TRP A 330 3.46 2.39 -12.45
N GLN A 331 2.21 2.24 -12.03
CA GLN A 331 1.09 1.93 -12.90
C GLN A 331 -0.08 2.84 -12.50
N ASN A 332 -0.53 3.72 -13.40
CA ASN A 332 -1.72 4.55 -13.15
C ASN A 332 -2.95 3.67 -12.87
N SER A 333 -3.06 2.58 -13.62
CA SER A 333 -3.97 1.49 -13.35
C SER A 333 -3.38 0.20 -13.91
N TRP A 334 -3.64 -0.92 -13.24
CA TRP A 334 -3.24 -2.23 -13.70
C TRP A 334 -4.27 -3.27 -13.31
N THR A 335 -4.37 -4.32 -14.11
CA THR A 335 -5.34 -5.38 -13.97
C THR A 335 -4.64 -6.71 -13.79
N LEU A 336 -4.92 -7.36 -12.67
CA LEU A 336 -4.50 -8.72 -12.33
C LEU A 336 -5.56 -9.71 -12.80
N ASP A 337 -5.13 -10.76 -13.49
CA ASP A 337 -5.92 -11.97 -13.70
C ASP A 337 -5.45 -13.02 -12.69
N LEU A 338 -6.26 -13.26 -11.65
CA LEU A 338 -5.95 -14.22 -10.59
C LEU A 338 -5.96 -15.67 -11.11
N SER A 339 -6.68 -15.97 -12.19
CA SER A 339 -6.76 -17.32 -12.74
C SER A 339 -5.49 -17.72 -13.49
N THR A 340 -4.83 -16.75 -14.13
CA THR A 340 -3.56 -16.96 -14.82
C THR A 340 -2.36 -16.58 -13.97
N GLY A 341 -2.54 -15.73 -12.94
CA GLY A 341 -1.44 -15.19 -12.14
C GLY A 341 -0.57 -14.24 -12.96
N THR A 342 -1.20 -13.51 -13.88
CA THR A 342 -0.54 -12.54 -14.77
C THR A 342 -1.25 -11.20 -14.67
N TRP A 343 -0.60 -10.13 -15.14
CA TRP A 343 -1.16 -8.79 -15.08
C TRP A 343 -0.94 -8.02 -16.39
N THR A 344 -1.76 -7.00 -16.60
CA THR A 344 -1.56 -5.99 -17.65
C THR A 344 -1.74 -4.60 -17.05
N GLY A 345 -1.08 -3.59 -17.58
CA GLY A 345 -1.13 -2.23 -17.03
C GLY A 345 -1.28 -1.17 -18.11
N THR A 346 -1.79 -0.02 -17.71
CA THR A 346 -1.66 1.21 -18.51
C THR A 346 -0.46 1.97 -17.98
N SER A 347 0.51 2.15 -18.88
CA SER A 347 1.75 2.86 -18.58
C SER A 347 1.51 4.32 -18.24
N ASP A 348 2.56 4.87 -17.66
CA ASP A 348 2.88 6.29 -17.59
C ASP A 348 2.61 7.03 -18.91
N PRO A 349 2.45 8.37 -18.88
CA PRO A 349 2.21 9.20 -20.05
C PRO A 349 3.12 8.88 -21.24
N ALA A 350 2.56 8.83 -22.45
CA ALA A 350 3.36 8.59 -23.65
C ALA A 350 4.44 9.68 -23.83
N ASN A 351 5.63 9.26 -24.27
CA ASN A 351 6.73 10.12 -24.70
C ASN A 351 6.32 10.95 -25.93
N ALA A 352 5.61 12.03 -25.69
CA ALA A 352 4.95 12.86 -26.69
C ALA A 352 4.84 14.32 -26.22
N THR A 353 4.41 15.19 -27.12
CA THR A 353 4.09 16.59 -26.80
C THR A 353 2.66 16.70 -26.32
N HIS A 354 2.47 17.37 -25.18
CA HIS A 354 1.17 17.56 -24.54
C HIS A 354 0.96 19.04 -24.19
N TYR A 355 -0.31 19.43 -24.04
CA TYR A 355 -0.71 20.55 -23.21
C TYR A 355 -0.97 20.04 -21.80
N LEU A 356 -0.40 20.72 -20.78
CA LEU A 356 -0.74 20.44 -19.38
C LEU A 356 -1.85 21.39 -18.96
N THR A 357 -3.06 20.87 -18.77
CA THR A 357 -4.24 21.67 -18.40
C THR A 357 -4.56 21.49 -16.92
N ASN A 358 -4.55 22.58 -16.17
CA ASN A 358 -4.86 22.57 -14.73
C ASN A 358 -6.34 22.23 -14.50
N ALA A 359 -6.62 21.28 -13.60
CA ALA A 359 -7.97 20.80 -13.37
C ALA A 359 -8.89 21.85 -12.71
N ASN A 360 -8.34 22.74 -11.86
CA ASN A 360 -9.11 23.79 -11.21
C ASN A 360 -9.49 24.95 -12.16
N SER A 361 -8.57 25.40 -13.02
CA SER A 361 -8.79 26.58 -13.85
C SER A 361 -9.17 26.29 -15.31
N GLY A 362 -8.86 25.09 -15.82
CA GLY A 362 -8.94 24.77 -17.24
C GLY A 362 -7.91 25.50 -18.12
N GLN A 363 -6.95 26.20 -17.52
CA GLN A 363 -5.86 26.89 -18.21
C GLN A 363 -4.65 25.97 -18.40
N VAL A 364 -3.77 26.31 -19.34
CA VAL A 364 -2.61 25.49 -19.67
C VAL A 364 -1.32 26.04 -19.08
N MET A 365 -0.38 25.16 -18.75
CA MET A 365 0.97 25.52 -18.33
C MET A 365 1.71 26.24 -19.48
N ASP A 366 2.17 27.45 -19.21
CA ASP A 366 2.67 28.40 -20.19
C ASP A 366 3.98 29.04 -19.70
N VAL A 367 4.93 29.25 -20.61
CA VAL A 367 6.09 30.11 -20.36
C VAL A 367 5.75 31.57 -20.69
N SER A 368 5.72 32.41 -19.65
CA SER A 368 5.29 33.80 -19.72
C SER A 368 5.98 34.60 -20.84
N GLY A 369 5.17 35.28 -21.64
CA GLY A 369 5.63 36.08 -22.77
C GLY A 369 6.29 35.28 -23.89
N SER A 370 6.09 33.96 -23.93
CA SER A 370 6.76 33.02 -24.83
C SER A 370 8.29 33.14 -24.79
N SER A 371 8.84 33.44 -23.60
CA SER A 371 10.29 33.59 -23.40
C SER A 371 11.04 32.33 -23.84
N THR A 372 12.21 32.53 -24.45
CA THR A 372 13.17 31.45 -24.76
C THR A 372 14.44 31.53 -23.92
N ALA A 373 14.49 32.46 -22.96
CA ALA A 373 15.62 32.61 -22.06
C ALA A 373 15.51 31.67 -20.86
N ASN A 374 16.67 31.27 -20.33
CA ASN A 374 16.80 30.68 -19.00
C ASN A 374 16.17 31.61 -17.95
N GLY A 375 15.42 31.04 -17.00
CA GLY A 375 14.67 31.80 -16.00
C GLY A 375 13.33 32.36 -16.51
N GLY A 376 12.91 32.01 -17.73
CA GLY A 376 11.57 32.30 -18.24
C GLY A 376 10.52 31.70 -17.31
N LYS A 377 9.67 32.55 -16.71
CA LYS A 377 8.77 32.13 -15.64
C LYS A 377 7.57 31.34 -16.16
N VAL A 378 7.25 30.27 -15.46
CA VAL A 378 6.09 29.43 -15.74
C VAL A 378 4.86 30.00 -15.03
N ILE A 379 3.77 30.05 -15.78
CA ILE A 379 2.46 30.57 -15.39
C ILE A 379 1.39 29.62 -15.95
N GLN A 380 0.13 29.82 -15.58
CA GLN A 380 -0.98 29.32 -16.38
C GLN A 380 -1.51 30.42 -17.30
N TRP A 381 -2.03 30.02 -18.47
CA TRP A 381 -2.66 30.94 -19.41
C TRP A 381 -3.80 30.29 -20.19
N THR A 382 -4.70 31.10 -20.76
CA THR A 382 -5.74 30.60 -21.66
C THR A 382 -5.11 29.89 -22.86
N GLY A 383 -5.55 28.67 -23.15
CA GLY A 383 -5.06 27.89 -24.29
C GLY A 383 -5.23 28.64 -25.62
N HIS A 384 -4.13 28.83 -26.34
CA HIS A 384 -4.08 29.50 -27.64
C HIS A 384 -3.19 28.77 -28.65
N SER A 385 -2.87 27.50 -28.37
CA SER A 385 -2.06 26.62 -29.22
C SER A 385 -0.64 27.13 -29.52
N GLY A 386 -0.11 28.04 -28.70
CA GLY A 386 1.26 28.52 -28.83
C GLY A 386 2.26 27.43 -28.48
N THR A 387 3.43 27.43 -29.11
CA THR A 387 4.51 26.47 -28.79
C THR A 387 5.04 26.64 -27.36
N ASN A 388 4.85 27.82 -26.75
CA ASN A 388 5.21 28.08 -25.35
C ASN A 388 4.26 27.41 -24.34
N GLN A 389 3.13 26.86 -24.81
CA GLN A 389 2.15 26.10 -24.02
C GLN A 389 2.28 24.58 -24.22
N GLN A 390 3.20 24.15 -25.09
CA GLN A 390 3.41 22.76 -25.44
C GLN A 390 4.67 22.24 -24.76
N TRP A 391 4.58 21.05 -24.16
CA TRP A 391 5.66 20.43 -23.43
C TRP A 391 5.87 19.00 -23.94
N THR A 392 7.08 18.70 -24.41
CA THR A 392 7.49 17.34 -24.76
C THR A 392 7.91 16.60 -23.50
N LEU A 393 7.15 15.56 -23.16
CA LEU A 393 7.46 14.62 -22.10
C LEU A 393 8.44 13.58 -22.61
N LYS A 394 9.50 13.35 -21.84
CA LYS A 394 10.46 12.27 -22.06
C LYS A 394 10.71 11.52 -20.75
N GLU A 395 10.28 10.27 -20.74
CA GLU A 395 10.49 9.32 -19.66
C GLU A 395 11.98 9.16 -19.36
N VAL A 396 12.30 9.24 -18.08
CA VAL A 396 13.61 8.97 -17.50
C VAL A 396 13.62 7.55 -16.94
N ALA A 397 12.65 7.22 -16.07
CA ALA A 397 12.43 5.90 -15.50
C ALA A 397 11.04 5.79 -14.85
N GLY A 398 10.22 4.82 -15.25
CA GLY A 398 8.87 4.66 -14.69
C GLY A 398 8.04 5.92 -14.88
N ASN A 399 7.39 6.43 -13.84
CA ASN A 399 6.61 7.67 -13.92
C ASN A 399 7.42 8.97 -13.89
N VAL A 400 8.74 8.92 -14.01
CA VAL A 400 9.61 10.11 -13.96
C VAL A 400 9.85 10.65 -15.36
N TYR A 401 9.62 11.95 -15.56
CA TYR A 401 9.75 12.63 -16.84
C TYR A 401 10.59 13.90 -16.74
N THR A 402 11.24 14.22 -17.85
CA THR A 402 11.63 15.59 -18.15
C THR A 402 10.55 16.23 -19.04
N LEU A 403 10.22 17.49 -18.76
CA LEU A 403 9.26 18.27 -19.54
C LEU A 403 10.01 19.37 -20.28
N THR A 404 10.12 19.26 -21.60
CA THR A 404 10.82 20.25 -22.44
C THR A 404 9.81 21.15 -23.14
N ASN A 405 9.90 22.46 -22.93
CA ASN A 405 9.04 23.41 -23.62
C ASN A 405 9.36 23.43 -25.12
N VAL A 406 8.35 23.30 -25.97
CA VAL A 406 8.52 23.19 -27.44
C VAL A 406 9.04 24.49 -28.06
N ASN A 407 8.72 25.65 -27.48
CA ASN A 407 9.17 26.94 -28.01
C ASN A 407 10.65 27.23 -27.73
N SER A 408 11.11 26.92 -26.52
CA SER A 408 12.46 27.29 -26.07
C SER A 408 13.47 26.13 -26.17
N GLY A 409 13.01 24.88 -26.12
CA GLY A 409 13.87 23.70 -25.93
C GLY A 409 14.45 23.58 -24.53
N LEU A 410 13.92 24.35 -23.56
CA LEU A 410 14.35 24.36 -22.15
C LEU A 410 13.41 23.48 -21.30
N CYS A 411 13.93 22.95 -20.21
CA CYS A 411 13.21 22.05 -19.31
C CYS A 411 12.48 22.82 -18.21
N LEU A 412 11.33 22.32 -17.78
CA LEU A 412 10.64 22.76 -16.56
C LEU A 412 11.57 22.54 -15.36
N ASP A 413 11.81 23.58 -14.57
CA ASP A 413 12.87 23.63 -13.56
C ASP A 413 12.36 24.22 -12.24
N VAL A 414 12.72 23.57 -11.13
CA VAL A 414 12.69 24.19 -9.79
C VAL A 414 13.95 25.04 -9.63
N PRO A 415 13.84 26.39 -9.60
CA PRO A 415 15.00 27.27 -9.73
C PRO A 415 16.07 26.98 -8.67
N SER A 416 17.28 26.67 -9.12
CA SER A 416 18.44 26.36 -8.27
C SER A 416 18.21 25.19 -7.29
N ALA A 417 17.30 24.25 -7.62
CA ALA A 417 16.91 23.14 -6.74
C ALA A 417 16.48 23.59 -5.34
N SER A 418 15.87 24.77 -5.23
CA SER A 418 15.40 25.32 -3.96
C SER A 418 14.28 24.48 -3.37
N THR A 419 14.26 24.29 -2.04
CA THR A 419 13.18 23.64 -1.29
C THR A 419 12.11 24.61 -0.79
N THR A 420 12.18 25.89 -1.20
CA THR A 420 11.24 26.93 -0.73
C THR A 420 9.84 26.69 -1.29
N GLU A 421 8.86 26.53 -0.39
CA GLU A 421 7.43 26.46 -0.72
C GLU A 421 6.96 27.76 -1.37
N GLY A 422 6.12 27.66 -2.40
CA GLY A 422 5.59 28.79 -3.15
C GLY A 422 6.60 29.45 -4.10
N LEU A 423 7.73 28.79 -4.37
CA LEU A 423 8.70 29.27 -5.34
C LEU A 423 8.17 29.06 -6.77
N GLN A 424 7.98 30.15 -7.51
CA GLN A 424 7.58 30.10 -8.92
C GLN A 424 8.60 29.31 -9.77
N LEU A 425 8.09 28.32 -10.51
CA LEU A 425 8.87 27.52 -11.45
C LEU A 425 9.33 28.35 -12.64
N ASP A 426 10.42 27.91 -13.26
CA ASP A 426 10.89 28.48 -14.51
C ASP A 426 11.29 27.42 -15.53
N GLN A 427 11.76 27.88 -16.69
CA GLN A 427 12.44 27.03 -17.64
C GLN A 427 13.96 27.27 -17.57
N TRP A 428 14.72 26.19 -17.68
CA TRP A 428 16.17 26.25 -17.69
C TRP A 428 16.79 25.26 -18.69
N THR A 429 18.05 25.47 -19.02
CA THR A 429 18.81 24.55 -19.87
C THR A 429 18.75 23.15 -19.29
N CYS A 430 18.25 22.19 -20.09
CA CYS A 430 18.14 20.80 -19.71
C CYS A 430 19.51 20.24 -19.33
N ASN A 431 19.67 19.75 -18.11
CA ASN A 431 20.94 19.29 -17.56
C ASN A 431 20.88 17.92 -16.87
N GLY A 432 19.68 17.31 -16.80
CA GLY A 432 19.48 15.99 -16.19
C GLY A 432 19.62 15.97 -14.66
N ALA A 433 19.50 17.13 -14.01
CA ALA A 433 19.42 17.21 -12.56
C ALA A 433 17.99 16.92 -12.07
N THR A 434 17.87 16.42 -10.85
CA THR A 434 16.58 16.00 -10.25
C THR A 434 15.58 17.14 -10.09
N ASN A 435 16.02 18.41 -10.11
CA ASN A 435 15.12 19.58 -10.10
C ASN A 435 14.46 19.86 -11.46
N GLN A 436 14.80 19.08 -12.51
CA GLN A 436 14.17 19.06 -13.83
C GLN A 436 13.46 17.73 -14.14
N GLU A 437 13.46 16.81 -13.18
CA GLU A 437 12.82 15.51 -13.28
C GLU A 437 11.59 15.50 -12.38
N TRP A 438 10.47 15.09 -12.95
CA TRP A 438 9.15 15.19 -12.35
C TRP A 438 8.49 13.83 -12.36
N ALA A 439 8.16 13.29 -11.18
CA ALA A 439 7.30 12.13 -11.05
C ALA A 439 5.86 12.56 -11.36
N LEU A 440 5.28 12.00 -12.41
CA LEU A 440 3.89 12.22 -12.78
C LEU A 440 3.04 11.22 -11.99
N ASN A 441 2.66 11.62 -10.79
CA ASN A 441 1.80 10.85 -9.92
C ASN A 441 0.37 11.04 -10.40
N ALA A 442 -0.24 9.96 -10.89
CA ALA A 442 -1.65 9.98 -11.24
C ALA A 442 -2.46 10.50 -10.04
N VAL A 443 -3.48 11.35 -10.27
CA VAL A 443 -4.55 11.75 -9.32
C VAL A 443 -5.97 11.65 -9.95
N GLY A 444 -7.00 11.34 -9.15
CA GLY A 444 -8.42 11.27 -9.60
C GLY A 444 -9.03 9.87 -9.79
N SER A 445 -10.14 9.78 -10.54
CA SER A 445 -10.88 8.53 -10.83
C SER A 445 -10.53 8.01 -12.23
N TYR A 446 -9.47 7.21 -12.35
CA TYR A 446 -9.01 6.64 -13.63
C TYR A 446 -9.88 5.47 -14.04
N THR A 447 -10.95 5.77 -14.76
CA THR A 447 -11.68 4.76 -15.53
C THR A 447 -10.99 4.45 -16.87
N SER A 448 -10.03 5.29 -17.31
CA SER A 448 -9.20 5.09 -18.50
C SER A 448 -7.91 5.93 -18.48
N SER A 449 -6.90 5.56 -19.30
CA SER A 449 -5.65 6.33 -19.47
C SER A 449 -5.83 7.70 -20.13
N SER A 450 -6.98 7.95 -20.75
CA SER A 450 -7.36 9.24 -21.33
C SER A 450 -8.07 10.18 -20.35
N ASP A 451 -8.45 9.70 -19.16
CA ASP A 451 -9.14 10.48 -18.13
C ASP A 451 -8.24 10.73 -16.89
N ALA A 452 -6.93 10.55 -17.04
CA ALA A 452 -5.97 10.71 -15.95
C ALA A 452 -5.55 12.18 -15.76
N SER A 453 -5.65 12.67 -14.53
CA SER A 453 -4.93 13.85 -14.07
C SER A 453 -3.64 13.41 -13.40
N TYR A 454 -2.67 14.32 -13.32
CA TYR A 454 -1.36 14.08 -12.70
C TYR A 454 -0.98 15.23 -11.77
N GLU A 455 -0.49 14.89 -10.58
CA GLU A 455 0.40 15.76 -9.82
C GLU A 455 1.83 15.57 -10.35
N LEU A 456 2.51 16.68 -10.66
CA LEU A 456 3.90 16.66 -11.10
C LEU A 456 4.78 16.94 -9.89
N ALA A 457 5.33 15.91 -9.25
CA ALA A 457 6.21 16.05 -8.09
C ALA A 457 7.67 16.15 -8.51
N SER A 458 8.37 17.20 -8.07
CA SER A 458 9.81 17.37 -8.34
C SER A 458 10.63 16.29 -7.62
N LEU A 459 11.52 15.59 -8.32
CA LEU A 459 12.43 14.62 -7.68
C LEU A 459 13.46 15.28 -6.75
N SER A 460 13.62 16.60 -6.81
CA SER A 460 14.54 17.31 -5.90
C SER A 460 13.92 17.71 -4.56
N THR A 461 12.59 17.88 -4.50
CA THR A 461 11.91 18.46 -3.32
C THR A 461 10.70 17.68 -2.85
N GLY A 462 10.14 16.78 -3.66
CA GLY A 462 8.85 16.12 -3.41
C GLY A 462 7.62 17.03 -3.54
N GLN A 463 7.82 18.34 -3.74
CA GLN A 463 6.73 19.30 -3.93
C GLN A 463 6.17 19.23 -5.35
N VAL A 464 4.89 19.55 -5.49
CA VAL A 464 4.16 19.43 -6.76
C VAL A 464 4.02 20.77 -7.48
N ALA A 465 3.94 20.75 -8.81
CA ALA A 465 3.60 21.93 -9.60
C ALA A 465 2.18 22.41 -9.28
N ASP A 466 2.07 23.58 -8.65
CA ASP A 466 0.85 24.16 -8.09
C ASP A 466 0.50 25.47 -8.82
N VAL A 467 -0.78 25.74 -9.04
CA VAL A 467 -1.25 27.08 -9.38
C VAL A 467 -1.52 27.87 -8.10
N SER A 468 -0.54 28.68 -7.70
CA SER A 468 -0.54 29.50 -6.48
C SER A 468 -1.91 30.08 -6.12
N GLY A 469 -2.36 29.75 -4.90
CA GLY A 469 -3.60 30.27 -4.32
C GLY A 469 -4.87 29.79 -5.04
N SER A 470 -4.78 28.65 -5.74
CA SER A 470 -5.86 28.06 -6.54
C SER A 470 -6.48 29.04 -7.54
N SER A 471 -5.65 29.95 -8.08
CA SER A 471 -6.11 31.00 -8.98
C SER A 471 -6.67 30.43 -10.29
N THR A 472 -7.73 31.05 -10.80
CA THR A 472 -8.29 30.76 -12.12
C THR A 472 -8.01 31.86 -13.14
N THR A 473 -7.11 32.80 -12.81
CA THR A 473 -6.78 33.96 -13.65
C THR A 473 -5.59 33.64 -14.55
N ALA A 474 -5.64 34.11 -15.81
CA ALA A 474 -4.53 34.04 -16.74
C ALA A 474 -3.34 34.86 -16.23
N GLY A 475 -2.15 34.27 -16.26
CA GLY A 475 -0.94 34.87 -15.72
C GLY A 475 -0.67 34.52 -14.25
N ALA A 476 -1.54 33.73 -13.60
CA ALA A 476 -1.23 33.21 -12.29
C ALA A 476 0.04 32.34 -12.35
N ILE A 477 0.86 32.45 -11.32
CA ILE A 477 2.13 31.73 -11.26
C ILE A 477 1.89 30.23 -11.11
N VAL A 478 2.76 29.44 -11.72
CA VAL A 478 2.91 28.03 -11.36
C VAL A 478 4.15 27.94 -10.47
N ASP A 479 3.96 27.51 -9.23
CA ASP A 479 5.00 27.33 -8.21
C ASP A 479 5.15 25.87 -7.82
N GLN A 480 6.09 25.58 -6.93
CA GLN A 480 6.09 24.30 -6.20
C GLN A 480 5.40 24.49 -4.84
N TRP A 481 4.61 23.52 -4.44
CA TRP A 481 3.94 23.50 -3.14
C TRP A 481 3.85 22.07 -2.59
N PRO A 482 3.85 21.84 -1.27
CA PRO A 482 3.52 20.53 -0.71
C PRO A 482 2.18 20.02 -1.23
N THR A 483 2.04 18.72 -1.54
CA THR A 483 0.74 18.19 -1.97
C THR A 483 -0.33 18.46 -0.90
N ASN A 484 -1.49 18.90 -1.34
CA ASN A 484 -2.65 19.22 -0.50
C ASN A 484 -3.95 18.61 -1.05
N GLY A 485 -3.88 17.83 -2.13
CA GLY A 485 -5.04 17.21 -2.79
C GLY A 485 -5.99 18.20 -3.46
N GLY A 486 -5.55 19.45 -3.66
CA GLY A 486 -6.34 20.48 -4.33
C GLY A 486 -6.28 20.35 -5.85
N ALA A 487 -7.41 20.60 -6.52
CA ALA A 487 -7.50 20.57 -7.99
C ALA A 487 -6.53 21.55 -8.71
N ASN A 488 -5.97 22.52 -7.99
CA ASN A 488 -4.93 23.43 -8.51
C ASN A 488 -3.55 22.78 -8.64
N GLN A 489 -3.35 21.58 -8.09
CA GLN A 489 -2.13 20.76 -8.23
C GLN A 489 -2.27 19.65 -9.28
N GLU A 490 -3.46 19.50 -9.86
CA GLU A 490 -3.77 18.45 -10.82
C GLU A 490 -3.68 18.96 -12.26
N TRP A 491 -3.02 18.19 -13.13
CA TRP A 491 -2.80 18.52 -14.54
C TRP A 491 -3.24 17.38 -15.44
N THR A 492 -4.11 17.65 -16.40
CA THR A 492 -4.46 16.69 -17.47
C THR A 492 -3.54 16.90 -18.67
N LEU A 493 -3.20 15.80 -19.34
CA LEU A 493 -2.37 15.81 -20.55
C LEU A 493 -3.27 15.70 -21.79
N GLY A 494 -3.22 16.70 -22.68
CA GLY A 494 -4.10 16.79 -23.85
C GLY A 494 -3.41 17.18 -25.15
#